data_AF-A0A7C1A304-F1
#
_entry.id   AF-A0A7C1A304-F1
#
_cell.length_a   1.000
_cell.length_b   1.000
_cell.length_c   1.000
_cell.angle_alpha   90.00
_cell.angle_beta   90.00
_cell.angle_gamma   90.00
#
_symmetry.space_group_name_H-M   'P 1'
#
loop_
_entity.id
_entity.type
_entity.pdbx_description
1 polymer ?
#
loop_
_entity_poly.entity_id
_entity_poly.type
_entity_poly.pdbx_seq_one_letter_code
_entity_poly.pdbx_strand_id
1 'polypeptide(L)'
;MASTVTHCYHMGCYGALPAIRMAHGFMASSFLGITPPKSRIDIVHTEILSAHGNLSNDSAEHIITMTLFSDGFIRYSVFSEAEAEKRQMKGLKILALKENLLSDSLDKMTWKLGPHTFDMTLSLKVPYAIRDNVKRFVVSLLNEAGMDFDREKENLAYAIHPGGPAIVKKICGELGLTEKQVELSDKVFYENGNLSSVTIPY
;
A
#
# COMPACT_ATOMS: atom_id res chain seq x y z
N MET A 1 6.57 25.61 16.89
CA MET A 1 7.38 24.96 15.84
C MET A 1 6.50 24.78 14.62
N ALA A 2 6.97 25.18 13.44
CA ALA A 2 6.21 25.00 12.20
C ALA A 2 6.28 23.54 11.75
N SER A 3 5.16 22.93 11.40
CA SER A 3 5.13 21.60 10.81
C SER A 3 5.69 21.65 9.39
N THR A 4 6.64 20.76 9.07
CA THR A 4 7.10 20.56 7.69
C THR A 4 6.10 19.67 6.95
N VAL A 5 5.70 20.07 5.74
CA VAL A 5 4.76 19.31 4.90
C VAL A 5 5.48 18.72 3.69
N THR A 6 5.12 17.50 3.31
CA THR A 6 5.60 16.84 2.09
C THR A 6 4.41 16.17 1.41
N HIS A 7 4.26 16.36 0.10
CA HIS A 7 3.21 15.73 -0.68
C HIS A 7 3.68 14.40 -1.28
N CYS A 8 3.02 13.31 -0.90
CA CYS A 8 3.24 11.96 -1.41
C CYS A 8 2.21 11.64 -2.51
N TYR A 9 2.28 12.34 -3.64
CA TYR A 9 1.21 12.32 -4.64
C TYR A 9 1.49 11.33 -5.78
N HIS A 10 0.42 10.93 -6.46
CA HIS A 10 0.47 10.17 -7.72
C HIS A 10 1.15 8.78 -7.63
N MET A 11 1.16 8.16 -6.45
CA MET A 11 1.64 6.78 -6.24
C MET A 11 0.51 5.76 -6.00
N GLY A 12 -0.72 6.12 -6.35
CA GLY A 12 -1.88 5.22 -6.43
C GLY A 12 -2.09 4.34 -5.19
N CYS A 13 -2.60 3.13 -5.42
CA CYS A 13 -3.03 2.23 -4.35
C CYS A 13 -1.93 1.76 -3.40
N TYR A 14 -0.65 1.82 -3.81
CA TYR A 14 0.46 1.45 -2.94
C TYR A 14 0.99 2.65 -2.12
N GLY A 15 0.37 3.83 -2.22
CA GLY A 15 0.85 5.11 -1.68
C GLY A 15 1.20 5.16 -0.20
N ALA A 16 0.69 4.22 0.62
CA ALA A 16 1.11 4.07 2.01
C ALA A 16 2.60 3.67 2.14
N LEU A 17 3.11 2.81 1.27
CA LEU A 17 4.49 2.31 1.33
C LEU A 17 5.53 3.41 1.08
N PRO A 18 5.46 4.24 0.02
CA PRO A 18 6.40 5.33 -0.16
C PRO A 18 6.21 6.43 0.89
N ALA A 19 5.00 6.67 1.41
CA ALA A 19 4.80 7.58 2.53
C ALA A 19 5.52 7.10 3.80
N ILE A 20 5.41 5.80 4.12
CA ILE A 20 6.16 5.16 5.22
C ILE A 20 7.67 5.25 4.97
N ARG A 21 8.13 4.99 3.74
CA ARG A 21 9.55 5.11 3.37
C ARG A 21 10.08 6.52 3.56
N MET A 22 9.33 7.54 3.15
CA MET A 22 9.69 8.93 3.38
C MET A 22 9.73 9.26 4.87
N ALA A 23 8.74 8.82 5.64
CA ALA A 23 8.73 9.04 7.10
C ALA A 23 9.94 8.38 7.78
N HIS A 24 10.28 7.14 7.40
CA HIS A 24 11.50 6.47 7.86
C HIS A 24 12.74 7.29 7.52
N GLY A 25 12.88 7.76 6.27
CA GLY A 25 13.99 8.60 5.84
C GLY A 25 14.09 9.92 6.61
N PHE A 26 12.97 10.60 6.88
CA PHE A 26 12.96 11.83 7.68
C PHE A 26 13.34 11.58 9.15
N MET A 27 12.90 10.46 9.74
CA MET A 27 13.30 10.09 11.09
C MET A 27 14.79 9.76 11.16
N ALA A 28 15.32 9.02 10.17
CA ALA A 28 16.74 8.72 10.07
C ALA A 28 17.61 9.99 9.88
N SER A 29 17.20 10.90 8.98
CA SER A 29 17.89 12.19 8.78
C SER A 29 17.89 13.04 10.05
N SER A 30 16.78 13.02 10.81
CA SER A 30 16.73 13.68 12.12
C SER A 30 17.65 13.03 13.14
N PHE A 31 17.74 11.70 13.18
CA PHE A 31 18.63 10.97 14.09
C PHE A 31 20.10 11.27 13.80
N LEU A 32 20.47 11.38 12.53
CA LEU A 32 21.82 11.75 12.08
C LEU A 32 22.15 13.24 12.27
N GLY A 33 21.22 14.05 12.80
CA GLY A 33 21.42 15.48 13.04
C GLY A 33 21.42 16.35 11.77
N ILE A 34 21.00 15.81 10.63
CA ILE A 34 20.90 16.56 9.36
C ILE A 34 19.75 17.58 9.43
N THR A 35 18.68 17.25 10.16
CA THR A 35 17.53 18.13 10.43
C THR A 35 17.31 18.29 11.93
N PRO A 36 16.59 19.34 12.39
CA PRO A 36 16.20 19.46 13.79
C PRO A 36 15.50 18.21 14.32
N PRO A 37 15.65 17.88 15.63
CA PRO A 37 15.07 16.68 16.23
C PRO A 37 13.57 16.54 15.94
N LYS A 38 13.18 15.37 15.41
CA LYS A 38 11.81 14.94 15.17
C LYS A 38 11.49 13.79 16.11
N SER A 39 10.33 13.85 16.76
CA SER A 39 9.82 12.76 17.61
C SER A 39 8.63 12.03 16.97
N ARG A 40 7.98 12.64 15.98
CA ARG A 40 6.79 12.11 15.31
C ARG A 40 6.70 12.61 13.87
N ILE A 41 6.24 11.75 12.97
CA ILE A 41 5.83 12.10 11.61
C ILE A 41 4.41 11.57 11.42
N ASP A 42 3.48 12.44 11.07
CA ASP A 42 2.11 12.06 10.76
C ASP A 42 1.97 11.81 9.26
N ILE A 43 1.37 10.68 8.89
CA ILE A 43 1.01 10.34 7.51
C ILE A 43 -0.51 10.40 7.44
N VAL A 44 -1.03 11.19 6.50
CA VAL A 44 -2.47 11.42 6.31
C VAL A 44 -2.83 11.03 4.89
N HIS A 45 -3.79 10.12 4.75
CA HIS A 45 -4.37 9.74 3.48
C HIS A 45 -5.77 10.34 3.36
N THR A 46 -6.05 10.90 2.18
CA THR A 46 -7.33 11.51 1.83
C THR A 46 -7.69 11.08 0.41
N GLU A 47 -8.41 9.97 0.29
CA GLU A 47 -8.72 9.33 -0.98
C GLU A 47 -10.21 9.51 -1.27
N ILE A 48 -10.53 10.24 -2.34
CA ILE A 48 -11.91 10.54 -2.77
C ILE A 48 -12.08 10.03 -4.21
N LEU A 49 -12.19 8.72 -4.35
CA LEU A 49 -12.26 8.04 -5.63
C LEU A 49 -13.62 8.26 -6.31
N SER A 50 -14.68 8.41 -5.51
CA SER A 50 -16.04 8.70 -6.00
C SER A 50 -16.11 10.01 -6.79
N ALA A 51 -15.22 10.97 -6.51
CA ALA A 51 -15.12 12.23 -7.25
C ALA A 51 -14.65 12.05 -8.71
N HIS A 52 -14.14 10.88 -9.07
CA HIS A 52 -13.61 10.58 -10.41
C HIS A 52 -14.57 9.76 -11.28
N GLY A 53 -15.81 9.56 -10.84
CA GLY A 53 -16.77 8.76 -11.60
C GLY A 53 -17.15 9.38 -12.94
N ASN A 54 -17.21 8.55 -13.99
CA ASN A 54 -17.56 8.98 -15.34
C ASN A 54 -18.72 8.14 -15.92
N LEU A 55 -19.95 8.54 -15.58
CA LEU A 55 -21.17 7.85 -16.00
C LEU A 55 -21.40 7.85 -17.53
N SER A 56 -20.62 8.62 -18.30
CA SER A 56 -20.70 8.62 -19.76
C SER A 56 -19.88 7.52 -20.44
N ASN A 57 -19.02 6.82 -19.69
CA ASN A 57 -18.19 5.72 -20.18
C ASN A 57 -18.82 4.37 -19.78
N ASP A 58 -19.29 3.60 -20.75
CA ASP A 58 -19.97 2.31 -20.57
C ASP A 58 -19.04 1.10 -20.78
N SER A 59 -17.73 1.31 -20.94
CA SER A 59 -16.77 0.21 -21.08
C SER A 59 -16.74 -0.69 -19.84
N ALA A 60 -16.52 -1.99 -20.04
CA ALA A 60 -16.43 -2.95 -18.95
C ALA A 60 -15.33 -2.59 -17.92
N GLU A 61 -14.19 -2.05 -18.38
CA GLU A 61 -13.11 -1.58 -17.50
C GLU A 61 -13.57 -0.41 -16.61
N HIS A 62 -14.38 0.50 -17.16
CA HIS A 62 -14.93 1.61 -16.39
C HIS A 62 -15.97 1.14 -15.37
N ILE A 63 -16.86 0.22 -15.76
CA ILE A 63 -17.85 -0.38 -14.84
C ILE A 63 -17.14 -1.06 -13.66
N ILE A 64 -16.08 -1.82 -13.91
CA ILE A 64 -15.27 -2.43 -12.86
C ILE A 64 -14.69 -1.35 -11.94
N THR A 65 -14.07 -0.32 -12.51
CA THR A 65 -13.46 0.77 -11.72
C THR A 65 -14.50 1.45 -10.82
N MET A 66 -15.67 1.79 -11.36
CA MET A 66 -16.77 2.45 -10.64
C MET A 66 -17.41 1.62 -9.52
N THR A 67 -17.30 0.29 -9.61
CA THR A 67 -17.88 -0.64 -8.62
C THR A 67 -16.84 -1.21 -7.66
N LEU A 68 -15.55 -0.94 -7.90
CA LEU A 68 -14.44 -1.44 -7.12
C LEU A 68 -13.94 -0.43 -6.09
N PHE A 69 -13.80 0.84 -6.49
CA PHE A 69 -13.18 1.88 -5.67
C PHE A 69 -14.16 2.54 -4.71
N SER A 70 -13.65 2.98 -3.57
CA SER A 70 -14.39 3.62 -2.49
C SER A 70 -13.57 4.73 -1.84
N ASP A 71 -14.23 5.62 -1.10
CA ASP A 71 -13.58 6.77 -0.45
C ASP A 71 -13.05 6.39 0.94
N GLY A 72 -11.88 6.91 1.29
CA GLY A 72 -11.20 6.57 2.53
C GLY A 72 -10.36 7.72 3.10
N PHE A 73 -10.33 7.80 4.42
CA PHE A 73 -9.50 8.76 5.16
C PHE A 73 -8.90 8.07 6.37
N ILE A 74 -7.60 8.24 6.57
CA ILE A 74 -6.90 7.71 7.74
C ILE A 74 -5.64 8.52 8.03
N ARG A 75 -5.29 8.60 9.31
CA ARG A 75 -4.00 9.12 9.77
C ARG A 75 -3.36 8.13 10.70
N TYR A 76 -2.07 7.92 10.50
CA TYR A 76 -1.21 7.20 11.44
C TYR A 76 0.10 7.97 11.64
N SER A 77 0.89 7.54 12.62
CA SER A 77 2.10 8.24 13.04
C SER A 77 3.29 7.29 13.06
N VAL A 78 4.43 7.76 12.59
CA VAL A 78 5.73 7.10 12.72
C VAL A 78 6.53 7.78 13.84
N PHE A 79 7.07 6.97 14.73
CA PHE A 79 7.90 7.40 15.86
C PHE A 79 9.28 6.75 15.76
N SER A 80 10.28 7.33 16.41
CA SER A 80 11.49 6.58 16.72
C SER A 80 11.18 5.51 17.77
N GLU A 81 11.93 4.41 17.75
CA GLU A 81 11.76 3.32 18.72
C GLU A 81 11.90 3.82 20.16
N ALA A 82 12.92 4.63 20.45
CA ALA A 82 13.13 5.22 21.77
C ALA A 82 11.94 6.08 22.25
N GLU A 83 11.30 6.85 21.36
CA GLU A 83 10.13 7.65 21.72
C GLU A 83 8.90 6.77 21.94
N ALA A 84 8.72 5.72 21.12
CA ALA A 84 7.65 4.75 21.30
C ALA A 84 7.78 3.99 22.64
N GLU A 85 9.00 3.53 22.99
CA GLU A 85 9.30 2.86 24.25
C GLU A 85 9.07 3.78 25.46
N LYS A 86 9.60 5.02 25.41
CA LYS A 86 9.39 6.03 26.46
C LYS A 86 7.91 6.29 26.73
N ARG A 87 7.08 6.25 25.68
CA ARG A 87 5.61 6.44 25.76
C ARG A 87 4.84 5.13 25.95
N GLN A 88 5.52 3.99 26.05
CA GLN A 88 4.91 2.66 26.15
C GLN A 88 3.88 2.37 25.04
N MET A 89 4.18 2.82 23.82
CA MET A 89 3.30 2.66 22.67
C MET A 89 3.43 1.26 22.06
N LYS A 90 2.30 0.65 21.71
CA LYS A 90 2.27 -0.50 20.80
C LYS A 90 2.29 0.00 19.36
N GLY A 91 2.96 -0.72 18.47
CA GLY A 91 3.04 -0.36 17.06
C GLY A 91 3.70 -1.44 16.23
N LEU A 92 3.77 -1.20 14.93
CA LEU A 92 4.45 -2.06 13.96
C LEU A 92 5.85 -1.49 13.70
N LYS A 93 6.89 -2.23 14.09
CA LYS A 93 8.28 -1.86 13.82
C LYS A 93 8.58 -2.11 12.34
N ILE A 94 9.17 -1.11 11.68
CA ILE A 94 9.64 -1.25 10.30
C ILE A 94 10.98 -2.00 10.33
N LEU A 95 11.01 -3.20 9.74
CA LEU A 95 12.22 -4.02 9.66
C LEU A 95 12.93 -3.90 8.31
N ALA A 96 12.16 -3.82 7.22
CA ALA A 96 12.66 -3.64 5.86
C ALA A 96 11.63 -2.89 5.00
N LEU A 97 12.08 -2.29 3.91
CA LEU A 97 11.26 -1.55 2.95
C LEU A 97 11.74 -1.86 1.54
N LYS A 98 10.84 -2.29 0.66
CA LYS A 98 11.18 -2.63 -0.73
C LYS A 98 10.09 -2.17 -1.69
N GLU A 99 10.49 -1.71 -2.87
CA GLU A 99 9.60 -1.31 -3.97
C GLU A 99 10.30 -1.60 -5.31
N ASN A 100 9.59 -2.23 -6.23
CA ASN A 100 10.10 -2.58 -7.56
C ASN A 100 9.05 -2.26 -8.63
N LEU A 101 9.52 -1.88 -9.82
CA LEU A 101 8.69 -1.86 -11.03
C LEU A 101 8.62 -3.27 -11.63
N LEU A 102 7.46 -3.65 -12.17
CA LEU A 102 7.31 -4.85 -12.98
C LEU A 102 7.60 -4.52 -14.45
N SER A 103 8.35 -5.38 -15.12
CA SER A 103 8.62 -5.23 -16.56
C SER A 103 7.34 -5.41 -17.36
N ASP A 104 7.26 -4.74 -18.51
CA ASP A 104 6.16 -4.84 -19.47
C ASP A 104 4.76 -4.63 -18.85
N SER A 105 4.63 -3.76 -17.85
CA SER A 105 3.35 -3.54 -17.13
C SER A 105 2.78 -2.13 -17.23
N LEU A 106 3.44 -1.22 -17.95
CA LEU A 106 3.11 0.22 -17.97
C LEU A 106 1.67 0.52 -18.41
N ASP A 107 1.14 -0.26 -19.35
CA ASP A 107 -0.19 -0.09 -19.93
C ASP A 107 -1.32 -0.76 -19.12
N LYS A 108 -0.96 -1.57 -18.11
CA LYS A 108 -1.93 -2.44 -17.42
C LYS A 108 -2.75 -1.70 -16.37
N MET A 109 -2.24 -0.60 -15.85
CA MET A 109 -2.96 0.26 -14.93
C MET A 109 -2.50 1.69 -15.19
N THR A 110 -3.42 2.56 -15.60
CA THR A 110 -3.09 3.95 -15.88
C THR A 110 -4.06 4.89 -15.17
N TRP A 111 -3.55 6.06 -14.80
CA TRP A 111 -4.31 7.15 -14.22
C TRP A 111 -3.90 8.43 -14.92
N LYS A 112 -4.79 8.98 -15.76
CA LYS A 112 -4.48 10.09 -16.65
C LYS A 112 -5.43 11.24 -16.40
N LEU A 113 -4.94 12.47 -16.51
CA LEU A 113 -5.78 13.65 -16.40
C LEU A 113 -6.69 13.75 -17.64
N GLY A 114 -7.99 13.63 -17.43
CA GLY A 114 -9.02 13.89 -18.43
C GLY A 114 -9.58 15.31 -18.30
N PRO A 115 -10.56 15.68 -19.15
CA PRO A 115 -11.17 17.02 -19.14
C PRO A 115 -12.06 17.29 -17.92
N HIS A 116 -12.56 16.24 -17.26
CA HIS A 116 -13.53 16.35 -16.16
C HIS A 116 -13.08 15.59 -14.90
N THR A 117 -12.46 14.42 -15.08
CA THR A 117 -11.97 13.56 -14.01
C THR A 117 -10.59 13.03 -14.36
N PHE A 118 -9.97 12.31 -13.44
CA PHE A 118 -8.86 11.45 -13.82
C PHE A 118 -9.40 10.13 -14.38
N ASP A 119 -9.01 9.80 -15.60
CA ASP A 119 -9.38 8.58 -16.28
C ASP A 119 -8.49 7.43 -15.78
N MET A 120 -9.12 6.46 -15.12
CA MET A 120 -8.48 5.22 -14.67
C MET A 120 -8.75 4.11 -15.68
N THR A 121 -7.69 3.38 -16.07
CA THR A 121 -7.81 2.14 -16.83
C THR A 121 -7.21 0.99 -16.04
N LEU A 122 -7.87 -0.16 -16.04
CA LEU A 122 -7.45 -1.34 -15.29
C LEU A 122 -7.56 -2.60 -16.14
N SER A 123 -6.42 -3.09 -16.60
CA SER A 123 -6.36 -4.31 -17.39
C SER A 123 -6.65 -5.54 -16.53
N LEU A 124 -7.47 -6.46 -17.06
CA LEU A 124 -7.73 -7.78 -16.48
C LEU A 124 -6.45 -8.64 -16.32
N LYS A 125 -5.32 -8.23 -16.92
CA LYS A 125 -4.02 -8.90 -16.79
C LYS A 125 -3.24 -8.54 -15.52
N VAL A 126 -3.59 -7.46 -14.82
CA VAL A 126 -2.89 -7.01 -13.60
C VAL A 126 -2.71 -8.12 -12.56
N PRO A 127 -3.75 -8.89 -12.20
CA PRO A 127 -3.61 -9.93 -11.18
C PRO A 127 -2.64 -11.05 -11.56
N TYR A 128 -2.49 -11.33 -12.86
CA TYR A 128 -1.54 -12.34 -13.36
C TYR A 128 -0.12 -11.80 -13.35
N ALA A 129 0.09 -10.56 -13.78
CA ALA A 129 1.40 -9.92 -13.72
C ALA A 129 1.95 -9.85 -12.29
N ILE A 130 1.08 -9.57 -11.30
CA ILE A 130 1.46 -9.57 -9.89
C ILE A 130 1.79 -10.98 -9.42
N ARG A 131 0.90 -11.96 -9.67
CA ARG A 131 1.12 -13.37 -9.31
C ARG A 131 2.48 -13.87 -9.80
N ASP A 132 2.80 -13.63 -11.06
CA ASP A 132 4.03 -14.18 -11.67
C ASP A 132 5.33 -13.59 -11.09
N ASN A 133 5.24 -12.49 -10.33
CA ASN A 133 6.40 -11.78 -9.78
C ASN A 133 6.43 -11.73 -8.24
N VAL A 134 5.30 -11.97 -7.56
CA VAL A 134 5.16 -11.71 -6.12
C VAL A 134 6.08 -12.58 -5.27
N LYS A 135 6.27 -13.86 -5.63
CA LYS A 135 7.12 -14.78 -4.86
C LYS A 135 8.56 -14.27 -4.77
N ARG A 136 9.15 -13.89 -5.89
CA ARG A 136 10.52 -13.33 -5.93
C ARG A 136 10.62 -12.05 -5.11
N PHE A 137 9.62 -11.19 -5.20
CA PHE A 137 9.57 -9.94 -4.43
C PHE A 137 9.53 -10.21 -2.92
N VAL A 138 8.63 -11.08 -2.45
CA VAL A 138 8.46 -11.39 -1.02
C VAL A 138 9.69 -12.08 -0.44
N VAL A 139 10.27 -13.06 -1.14
CA VAL A 139 11.52 -13.70 -0.71
C VAL A 139 12.63 -12.66 -0.53
N SER A 140 12.78 -11.75 -1.49
CA SER A 140 13.79 -10.69 -1.38
C SER A 140 13.50 -9.69 -0.27
N LEU A 141 12.23 -9.35 -0.01
CA LEU A 141 11.84 -8.46 1.08
C LEU A 141 12.14 -9.08 2.46
N LEU A 142 11.80 -10.36 2.64
CA LEU A 142 12.09 -11.06 3.90
C LEU A 142 13.59 -11.19 4.13
N ASN A 143 14.37 -11.47 3.08
CA ASN A 143 15.83 -11.51 3.19
C ASN A 143 16.42 -10.17 3.67
N GLU A 144 15.89 -9.02 3.22
CA GLU A 144 16.31 -7.69 3.70
C GLU A 144 15.96 -7.47 5.18
N ALA A 145 14.92 -8.12 5.68
CA ALA A 145 14.57 -8.14 7.09
C ALA A 145 15.31 -9.23 7.90
N GLY A 146 16.24 -9.97 7.28
CA GLY A 146 16.97 -11.06 7.91
C GLY A 146 16.15 -12.34 8.15
N MET A 147 15.04 -12.50 7.42
CA MET A 147 14.11 -13.64 7.51
C MET A 147 14.18 -14.51 6.27
N ASP A 148 14.11 -15.83 6.45
CA ASP A 148 13.99 -16.79 5.35
C ASP A 148 12.51 -17.09 5.07
N PHE A 149 12.09 -17.00 3.80
CA PHE A 149 10.68 -17.16 3.43
C PHE A 149 10.11 -18.53 3.80
N ASP A 150 10.79 -19.63 3.44
CA ASP A 150 10.23 -20.97 3.63
C ASP A 150 10.16 -21.35 5.12
N ARG A 151 11.09 -20.82 5.93
CA ARG A 151 11.10 -21.02 7.39
C ARG A 151 10.06 -20.17 8.12
N GLU A 152 9.87 -18.92 7.71
CA GLU A 152 9.07 -17.97 8.49
C GLU A 152 7.64 -17.82 7.98
N LYS A 153 7.34 -18.20 6.73
CA LYS A 153 6.05 -17.90 6.09
C LYS A 153 4.85 -18.32 6.92
N GLU A 154 4.90 -19.43 7.66
CA GLU A 154 3.76 -19.93 8.45
C GLU A 154 3.48 -19.09 9.71
N ASN A 155 4.49 -18.35 10.21
CA ASN A 155 4.43 -17.53 11.41
C ASN A 155 4.09 -16.06 11.12
N LEU A 156 3.93 -15.69 9.85
CA LEU A 156 3.68 -14.33 9.42
C LEU A 156 2.22 -14.11 9.04
N ALA A 157 1.73 -12.91 9.37
CA ALA A 157 0.52 -12.35 8.79
C ALA A 157 0.88 -11.55 7.53
N TYR A 158 0.02 -11.60 6.50
CA TYR A 158 0.27 -10.97 5.21
C TYR A 158 -0.78 -9.91 4.93
N ALA A 159 -0.43 -8.64 5.17
CA ALA A 159 -1.23 -7.48 4.75
C ALA A 159 -1.04 -7.25 3.24
N ILE A 160 -1.91 -7.85 2.43
CA ILE A 160 -1.93 -7.71 0.97
C ILE A 160 -2.93 -6.64 0.59
N HIS A 161 -2.56 -5.71 -0.29
CA HIS A 161 -3.50 -4.72 -0.80
C HIS A 161 -4.56 -5.41 -1.69
N PRO A 162 -5.84 -5.38 -1.32
CA PRO A 162 -6.90 -6.02 -2.09
C PRO A 162 -7.35 -5.12 -3.24
N GLY A 163 -6.49 -4.94 -4.25
CA GLY A 163 -6.77 -4.05 -5.39
C GLY A 163 -7.89 -4.52 -6.33
N GLY A 164 -8.54 -5.64 -6.01
CA GLY A 164 -9.59 -6.29 -6.76
C GLY A 164 -9.85 -7.70 -6.22
N PRO A 165 -11.02 -8.29 -6.51
CA PRO A 165 -11.48 -9.54 -5.87
C PRO A 165 -10.58 -10.74 -6.14
N ALA A 166 -9.73 -10.69 -7.17
CA ALA A 166 -8.81 -11.78 -7.53
C ALA A 166 -7.39 -11.61 -6.96
N ILE A 167 -7.03 -10.44 -6.43
CA ILE A 167 -5.64 -10.11 -6.07
C ILE A 167 -5.16 -10.94 -4.89
N VAL A 168 -5.86 -10.84 -3.75
CA VAL A 168 -5.48 -11.54 -2.51
C VAL A 168 -5.43 -13.05 -2.75
N LYS A 169 -6.47 -13.61 -3.36
CA LYS A 169 -6.56 -15.04 -3.69
C LYS A 169 -5.39 -15.52 -4.56
N LYS A 170 -5.01 -14.77 -5.60
CA LYS A 170 -3.90 -15.16 -6.49
C LYS A 170 -2.55 -15.10 -5.78
N ILE A 171 -2.31 -14.06 -4.98
CA ILE A 171 -1.07 -13.94 -4.19
C ILE A 171 -1.01 -15.03 -3.13
N CYS A 172 -2.10 -15.28 -2.42
CA CYS A 172 -2.22 -16.34 -1.42
C CYS A 172 -1.87 -17.71 -2.02
N GLY A 173 -2.44 -18.04 -3.18
CA GLY A 173 -2.13 -19.29 -3.88
C GLY A 173 -0.68 -19.39 -4.35
N GLU A 174 -0.12 -18.31 -4.92
CA GLU A 174 1.27 -18.29 -5.41
C GLU A 174 2.31 -18.44 -4.29
N LEU A 175 2.05 -17.82 -3.15
CA LEU A 175 2.92 -17.88 -1.98
C LEU A 175 2.69 -19.15 -1.14
N GLY A 176 1.65 -19.93 -1.44
CA GLY A 176 1.27 -21.11 -0.65
C GLY A 176 0.91 -20.74 0.79
N LEU A 177 0.15 -19.66 0.96
CA LEU A 177 -0.35 -19.18 2.25
C LEU A 177 -1.70 -19.81 2.58
N THR A 178 -2.08 -19.74 3.86
CA THR A 178 -3.42 -20.12 4.31
C THR A 178 -4.37 -18.93 4.24
N GLU A 179 -5.69 -19.19 4.16
CA GLU A 179 -6.71 -18.14 4.20
C GLU A 179 -6.59 -17.26 5.45
N LYS A 180 -6.26 -17.87 6.59
CA LYS A 180 -6.11 -17.16 7.86
C LYS A 180 -4.99 -16.11 7.83
N GLN A 181 -3.94 -16.31 7.04
CA GLN A 181 -2.84 -15.36 6.96
C GLN A 181 -3.17 -14.10 6.17
N VAL A 182 -4.23 -14.15 5.36
CA VAL A 182 -4.68 -13.05 4.49
C VAL A 182 -6.10 -12.57 4.84
N GLU A 183 -6.72 -13.14 5.88
CA GLU A 183 -8.13 -12.90 6.24
C GLU A 183 -8.44 -11.42 6.51
N LEU A 184 -7.49 -10.68 7.06
CA LEU A 184 -7.65 -9.25 7.34
C LEU A 184 -7.75 -8.43 6.04
N SER A 185 -6.94 -8.76 5.03
CA SER A 185 -7.01 -8.11 3.71
C SER A 185 -8.36 -8.35 3.03
N ASP A 186 -8.85 -9.58 3.08
CA ASP A 186 -10.16 -9.92 2.50
C ASP A 186 -11.31 -9.25 3.26
N LYS A 187 -11.22 -9.18 4.60
CA LYS A 187 -12.21 -8.50 5.42
C LYS A 187 -12.28 -7.00 5.12
N VAL A 188 -11.13 -6.32 5.07
CA VAL A 188 -11.08 -4.88 4.73
C VAL A 188 -11.71 -4.63 3.36
N PHE A 189 -11.40 -5.47 2.37
CA PHE A 189 -12.00 -5.36 1.04
C PHE A 189 -13.51 -5.60 1.03
N TYR A 190 -13.97 -6.64 1.73
CA TYR A 190 -15.39 -6.97 1.80
C TYR A 190 -16.21 -5.85 2.44
N GLU A 191 -15.70 -5.27 3.52
CA GLU A 191 -16.42 -4.23 4.28
C GLU A 191 -16.32 -2.84 3.63
N ASN A 192 -15.26 -2.56 2.88
CA ASN A 192 -14.95 -1.19 2.45
C ASN A 192 -14.68 -1.02 0.95
N GLY A 193 -14.50 -2.09 0.15
CA GLY A 193 -14.02 -1.98 -1.22
C GLY A 193 -12.53 -1.63 -1.33
N ASN A 194 -12.10 -1.11 -2.48
CA ASN A 194 -10.74 -0.61 -2.68
C ASN A 194 -10.65 0.88 -2.33
N LEU A 195 -10.10 1.20 -1.16
CA LEU A 195 -9.91 2.57 -0.65
C LEU A 195 -8.63 3.24 -1.20
N SER A 196 -8.07 2.75 -2.31
CA SER A 196 -6.76 3.19 -2.83
C SER A 196 -5.66 3.09 -1.74
N SER A 197 -4.85 4.14 -1.53
CA SER A 197 -3.73 4.15 -0.60
C SER A 197 -4.11 4.02 0.87
N VAL A 198 -5.39 4.21 1.21
CA VAL A 198 -5.95 4.06 2.56
C VAL A 198 -6.12 2.58 2.95
N THR A 199 -6.19 1.68 1.97
CA THR A 199 -6.59 0.28 2.21
C THR A 199 -5.62 -0.51 3.07
N ILE A 200 -4.30 -0.32 2.90
CA ILE A 200 -3.27 -1.01 3.71
C ILE A 200 -3.18 -0.47 5.15
N PRO A 201 -3.30 0.86 5.37
CA PRO A 201 -3.38 1.41 6.72
C PRO A 201 -4.60 0.97 7.57
N TYR A 202 -5.71 0.54 6.95
CA TYR A 202 -6.87 -0.04 7.64
C TYR A 202 -6.58 -1.48 8.09
#